data_AF-A0A2S6T7Y0-F1
#
_entry.id   AF-A0A2S6T7Y0-F1
#
_cell.length_a   1.000
_cell.length_b   1.000
_cell.length_c   1.000
_cell.angle_alpha   90.00
_cell.angle_beta   90.00
_cell.angle_gamma   90.00
#
_symmetry.space_group_name_H-M   'P 1'
#
loop_
_entity.id
_entity.type
_entity.pdbx_description
1 polymer ?
#
loop_
_entity_poly.entity_id
_entity_poly.type
_entity_poly.pdbx_seq_one_letter_code
_entity_poly.pdbx_strand_id
1 'polypeptide(L)' 'MAGKMEAFAKKHGIKYFLFNFTDMRGVQRSKLVPASAAPDMERAGAGFAGFATYLDM' A
#
# COMPACT_ATOMS: atom_id res chain seq x y z
N MET A 1 15.50 -4.14 -11.87
CA MET A 1 15.98 -4.60 -10.55
C MET A 1 14.76 -4.96 -9.72
N ALA A 2 14.75 -6.08 -9.00
CA ALA A 2 13.63 -6.45 -8.13
C ALA A 2 13.47 -5.39 -7.02
N GLY A 3 12.23 -4.93 -6.78
CA GLY A 3 11.94 -3.99 -5.69
C GLY A 3 12.22 -4.62 -4.31
N LYS A 4 12.49 -3.81 -3.28
CA LYS A 4 12.79 -4.34 -1.94
C LYS A 4 11.59 -5.12 -1.40
N MET A 5 10.38 -4.64 -1.67
CA MET A 5 9.15 -5.34 -1.30
C MET A 5 8.97 -6.67 -2.03
N GLU A 6 9.39 -6.79 -3.30
CA GLU A 6 9.32 -8.07 -4.03
C GLU A 6 10.29 -9.10 -3.45
N ALA A 7 11.53 -8.69 -3.14
CA ALA A 7 12.50 -9.55 -2.49
C ALA A 7 12.03 -10.01 -1.10
N PHE A 8 11.45 -9.09 -0.33
CA PHE A 8 10.85 -9.39 0.97
C PHE A 8 9.67 -10.36 0.83
N ALA A 9 8.80 -10.15 -0.15
CA ALA A 9 7.65 -11.03 -0.41
C ALA A 9 8.08 -12.47 -0.72
N LYS A 10 9.07 -12.63 -1.62
CA LYS A 10 9.61 -13.94 -1.99
C LYS A 10 10.24 -14.66 -0.80
N LYS A 11 10.99 -13.94 0.03
CA LYS A 11 11.64 -14.49 1.23
C LYS A 11 10.62 -14.96 2.28
N HIS A 12 9.52 -14.23 2.45
CA HIS A 12 8.56 -14.47 3.52
C HIS A 12 7.25 -15.13 3.07
N GLY A 13 7.11 -15.51 1.80
CA GLY A 13 5.90 -16.14 1.27
C GLY A 13 4.68 -15.21 1.25
N ILE A 14 4.89 -13.89 1.15
CA ILE A 14 3.81 -12.90 1.18
C ILE A 14 3.18 -12.79 -0.20
N LYS A 15 1.85 -12.96 -0.26
CA LYS A 15 1.09 -12.85 -1.51
C LYS A 15 0.54 -11.45 -1.76
N TYR A 16 0.23 -10.72 -0.68
CA TYR A 16 -0.38 -9.40 -0.74
C TYR A 16 0.17 -8.50 0.36
N PHE A 17 0.18 -7.20 0.09
CA PHE A 17 0.51 -6.15 1.04
C PHE A 17 -0.71 -5.25 1.26
N LEU A 18 -0.87 -4.77 2.49
CA LEU A 18 -1.77 -3.65 2.79
C LEU A 18 -0.94 -2.37 2.80
N PHE A 19 -1.17 -1.52 1.82
CA PHE A 19 -0.70 -0.13 1.88
C PHE A 19 -1.74 0.66 2.64
N ASN A 20 -1.41 1.13 3.84
CA ASN A 20 -2.36 1.78 4.73
C ASN A 20 -1.93 3.18 5.16
N PHE A 21 -2.92 3.97 5.55
CA PHE A 21 -2.73 5.23 6.27
C PHE A 21 -3.88 5.45 7.25
N THR A 22 -3.63 6.27 8.25
CA THR A 22 -4.64 6.70 9.23
C THR A 22 -5.16 8.07 8.82
N ASP A 23 -6.49 8.22 8.72
CA ASP A 23 -7.09 9.54 8.45
C ASP A 23 -7.27 10.37 9.75
N MET A 24 -7.81 11.59 9.65
CA MET A 24 -7.91 12.51 10.79
C MET A 24 -8.82 12.02 11.93
N ARG A 25 -9.68 11.02 11.67
CA ARG A 25 -10.55 10.41 12.69
C ARG A 25 -9.98 9.09 13.22
N GLY A 26 -8.73 8.78 12.93
CA GLY A 26 -8.09 7.55 13.37
C GLY A 26 -8.50 6.32 12.57
N VAL A 27 -9.25 6.46 11.47
CA VAL A 27 -9.71 5.30 10.69
C VAL A 27 -8.57 4.79 9.81
N GLN A 28 -8.31 3.49 9.86
CA GLN A 28 -7.39 2.83 8.95
C GLN A 28 -7.99 2.70 7.56
N ARG A 29 -7.30 3.28 6.57
CA ARG A 29 -7.61 3.15 5.15
C ARG A 29 -6.55 2.26 4.53
N SER A 30 -6.94 1.32 3.67
CA SER A 30 -5.98 0.38 3.10
C SER A 30 -6.34 -0.01 1.68
N LYS A 31 -5.31 -0.37 0.91
CA LYS A 31 -5.42 -1.02 -0.39
C LYS A 31 -4.68 -2.35 -0.33
N LEU A 32 -5.38 -3.43 -0.68
CA LEU A 32 -4.79 -4.75 -0.84
C LEU A 32 -4.12 -4.83 -2.21
N VAL A 33 -2.80 -5.00 -2.23
CA VAL A 33 -1.98 -5.00 -3.45
C VAL A 33 -1.25 -6.33 -3.56
N PRO A 34 -1.26 -7.01 -4.72
CA PRO A 34 -0.50 -8.24 -4.91
C PRO A 34 1.01 -7.96 -4.87
N ALA A 35 1.79 -8.92 -4.38
CA ALA A 35 3.25 -8.79 -4.26
C ALA A 35 3.95 -8.42 -5.59
N SER A 36 3.37 -8.81 -6.73
CA SER A 36 3.87 -8.46 -8.06
C SER A 36 3.74 -6.98 -8.41
N ALA A 37 2.77 -6.26 -7.83
CA ALA A 37 2.55 -4.83 -8.08
C ALA A 37 3.08 -3.94 -6.94
N ALA A 38 3.56 -4.52 -5.84
CA ALA A 38 4.10 -3.78 -4.71
C ALA A 38 5.34 -2.93 -5.05
N PRO A 39 6.28 -3.34 -5.93
CA PRO A 39 7.43 -2.50 -6.30
C PRO A 39 7.06 -1.16 -6.92
N ASP A 40 6.01 -1.12 -7.73
CA ASP A 40 5.54 0.12 -8.34
C ASP A 40 4.95 1.07 -7.27
N MET A 41 4.19 0.51 -6.34
CA MET A 41 3.62 1.26 -5.20
C MET A 41 4.71 1.71 -4.20
N GLU A 42 5.79 0.95 -4.03
CA GLU A 42 6.95 1.31 -3.20
C GLU A 42 7.59 2.62 -3.68
N ARG A 43 7.67 2.82 -5.01
CA ARG A 43 8.27 4.01 -5.62
C ARG A 43 7.29 5.17 -5.82
N ALA A 44 6.09 4.88 -6.32
CA ALA A 44 5.13 5.89 -6.75
C ALA A 44 4.04 6.20 -5.70
N GLY A 45 3.92 5.36 -4.67
CA GLY A 45 2.81 5.40 -3.72
C GLY A 45 1.56 4.68 -4.22
N ALA A 46 0.64 4.37 -3.31
CA ALA A 46 -0.66 3.79 -3.63
C ALA A 46 -1.72 4.90 -3.74
N GLY A 47 -2.43 4.95 -4.87
CA GLY A 47 -3.45 5.97 -5.11
C GLY A 47 -4.74 5.74 -4.30
N PHE A 48 -5.23 6.80 -3.66
CA PHE A 48 -6.52 6.87 -2.97
C PHE A 48 -7.24 8.16 -3.35
N ALA A 49 -8.57 8.12 -3.43
CA ALA A 49 -9.37 9.33 -3.53
C ALA A 49 -9.57 9.91 -2.12
N GLY A 50 -8.83 10.97 -1.77
CA GLY A 50 -8.83 11.55 -0.42
C GLY A 50 -10.21 12.05 0.04
N PHE A 51 -11.04 12.53 -0.89
CA PHE A 51 -12.43 12.91 -0.61
C PHE A 51 -13.29 11.78 -0.01
N ALA A 52 -12.99 10.51 -0.33
CA ALA A 52 -13.71 9.37 0.22
C ALA A 52 -13.26 8.99 1.66
N THR A 53 -12.36 9.77 2.26
CA THR A 53 -11.83 9.56 3.61
C THR A 53 -12.05 10.82 4.45
N TYR A 54 -11.54 10.83 5.69
CA TYR A 54 -11.65 11.98 6.59
C TYR A 54 -10.38 12.82 6.55
N LEU A 55 -10.05 13.34 5.37
CA LEU A 55 -8.91 14.23 5.15
C LEU A 55 -9.30 15.70 4.93
N ASP A 56 -10.60 16.04 5.02
CA ASP A 56 -11.14 17.39 4.85
C ASP A 56 -10.58 18.11 3.61
N MET A 57 -10.90 17.54 2.44
CA MET A 57 -10.36 17.93 1.12
C MET A 57 -11.44 18.44 0.18
#